data_AF-A0A927K229-F1
#
_entry.id   AF-A0A927K229-F1
#
_cell.length_a   1.000
_cell.length_b   1.000
_cell.length_c   1.000
_cell.angle_alpha   90.00
_cell.angle_beta   90.00
_cell.angle_gamma   90.00
#
_symmetry.space_group_name_H-M   'P 1'
#
loop_
_entity.id
_entity.type
_entity.pdbx_description
1 polymer ?
#
loop_
_entity_poly.entity_id
_entity_poly.type
_entity_poly.pdbx_seq_one_letter_code
_entity_poly.pdbx_strand_id
1 'polypeptide(L)'
;MRLFMLVALSALLPTVAYCQDADPPPGKAAADRKLLDQQAIEAKEAATSGTQNFGGIDFGIGISMTYDLGKNERIREATIVDGIVRVTHAENVRARVVLESHYFFTPTLGAARREEAESYCADVKHDPIKYRNCRSSLKDFGIGPFVALQPGSDKVIDAIGAGVMVGLRRGTDRASSLNFGIGIFYDVDTQILGNGFEDDQPPPGNEVEVRFRRQSQSGILFLSSFSF
;
A
#
# COMPACT_ATOMS: atom_id res chain seq x y z
N MET A 1 -61.75 -38.92 -13.41
CA MET A 1 -61.54 -38.42 -14.79
C MET A 1 -60.33 -37.50 -14.74
N ARG A 2 -59.21 -37.91 -15.38
CA ARG A 2 -58.10 -37.12 -16.00
C ARG A 2 -57.52 -35.94 -15.16
N LEU A 3 -56.23 -35.75 -14.93
CA LEU A 3 -55.02 -36.14 -15.66
C LEU A 3 -53.83 -35.80 -14.75
N PHE A 4 -52.82 -36.66 -14.72
CA PHE A 4 -51.53 -36.41 -14.08
C PHE A 4 -50.83 -35.19 -14.69
N MET A 5 -50.22 -34.33 -13.87
CA MET A 5 -49.05 -33.56 -14.28
C MET A 5 -48.02 -33.58 -13.15
N LEU A 6 -47.14 -34.59 -13.22
CA LEU A 6 -45.77 -34.47 -12.74
C LEU A 6 -45.09 -33.43 -13.63
N VAL A 7 -44.60 -32.33 -13.07
CA VAL A 7 -43.58 -31.49 -13.73
C VAL A 7 -42.36 -31.50 -12.84
N ALA A 8 -41.27 -31.97 -13.44
CA ALA A 8 -39.98 -32.21 -12.85
C ALA A 8 -39.34 -30.92 -12.31
N LEU A 9 -38.86 -30.99 -11.06
CA LEU A 9 -37.95 -30.03 -10.48
C LEU A 9 -36.53 -30.41 -10.93
N SER A 10 -36.16 -30.03 -12.15
CA SER A 10 -34.79 -30.17 -12.66
C SER A 10 -34.02 -28.86 -12.46
N ALA A 11 -33.00 -28.95 -11.62
CA ALA A 11 -31.85 -28.07 -11.43
C ALA A 11 -31.75 -26.81 -12.32
N LEU A 12 -31.90 -25.64 -11.70
CA LEU A 12 -31.29 -24.39 -12.15
C LEU A 12 -29.81 -24.38 -11.74
N LEU A 13 -28.97 -24.97 -12.58
CA LEU A 13 -27.54 -24.62 -12.59
C LEU A 13 -27.39 -23.41 -13.51
N PRO A 14 -26.70 -22.32 -13.10
CA PRO A 14 -26.34 -21.27 -14.04
C PRO A 14 -25.39 -21.88 -15.07
N THR A 15 -25.81 -21.91 -16.33
CA THR A 15 -24.91 -22.13 -17.45
C THR A 15 -23.90 -21.00 -17.44
N VAL A 16 -22.68 -21.32 -17.00
CA VAL A 16 -21.52 -20.45 -17.23
C VAL A 16 -21.36 -20.44 -18.74
N ALA A 17 -21.84 -19.37 -19.38
CA ALA A 17 -21.48 -19.07 -20.75
C ALA A 17 -19.97 -18.83 -20.75
N TYR A 18 -19.21 -19.87 -21.07
CA TYR A 18 -17.86 -19.72 -21.56
C TYR A 18 -17.97 -18.85 -22.82
N CYS A 19 -17.70 -17.56 -22.70
CA CYS A 19 -17.37 -16.76 -23.86
C CYS A 19 -16.07 -17.36 -24.40
N GLN A 20 -16.19 -18.24 -25.40
CA GLN A 20 -15.13 -18.43 -26.36
C GLN A 20 -15.07 -17.13 -27.17
N ASP A 21 -14.40 -16.13 -26.62
CA ASP A 21 -13.93 -15.02 -27.42
C ASP A 21 -13.01 -15.64 -28.48
N ALA A 22 -13.46 -15.61 -29.72
CA ALA A 22 -12.63 -15.98 -30.85
C ALA A 22 -11.35 -15.15 -30.77
N ASP A 23 -10.19 -15.82 -30.80
CA ASP A 23 -8.90 -15.15 -30.77
C ASP A 23 -8.90 -14.01 -31.82
N PRO A 24 -8.66 -12.75 -31.42
CA PRO A 24 -8.60 -11.67 -32.38
C PRO A 24 -7.46 -11.95 -33.39
N PRO A 25 -7.66 -11.62 -34.67
CA PRO A 25 -6.68 -11.92 -35.71
C PRO A 25 -5.32 -11.33 -35.34
N PRO A 26 -4.22 -12.09 -35.56
CA PRO A 26 -2.87 -11.67 -35.16
C PRO A 26 -2.51 -10.38 -35.93
N GLY A 27 -2.50 -9.26 -35.21
CA GLY A 27 -2.26 -7.93 -35.77
C GLY A 27 -3.14 -6.84 -35.16
N LYS A 28 -4.44 -7.10 -34.91
CA LYS A 28 -5.34 -6.12 -34.26
C LYS A 28 -5.03 -5.95 -32.78
N ALA A 29 -4.81 -7.06 -32.07
CA ALA A 29 -4.45 -7.05 -30.65
C ALA A 29 -3.16 -6.27 -30.35
N ALA A 30 -2.20 -6.23 -31.29
CA ALA A 30 -0.95 -5.48 -31.11
C ALA A 30 -1.14 -3.96 -31.33
N ALA A 31 -1.96 -3.57 -32.31
CA ALA A 31 -2.29 -2.16 -32.56
C ALA A 31 -3.17 -1.58 -31.46
N ASP A 32 -4.16 -2.35 -30.99
CA ASP A 32 -5.04 -1.96 -29.89
C ASP A 32 -4.26 -1.82 -28.57
N ARG A 33 -3.30 -2.71 -28.32
CA ARG A 33 -2.37 -2.59 -27.18
C ARG A 33 -1.46 -1.37 -27.29
N LYS A 34 -0.98 -1.05 -28.50
CA LYS A 34 -0.16 0.15 -28.73
C LYS A 34 -0.93 1.44 -28.47
N LEU A 35 -2.20 1.50 -28.87
CA LEU A 35 -3.08 2.64 -28.60
C LEU A 35 -3.36 2.78 -27.10
N LEU A 36 -3.67 1.68 -26.41
CA LEU A 36 -3.89 1.66 -24.96
C LEU A 36 -2.65 2.08 -24.17
N ASP A 37 -1.46 1.64 -24.58
CA ASP A 37 -0.18 2.01 -23.97
C ASP A 37 0.20 3.48 -24.24
N GLN A 38 -0.23 4.06 -25.37
CA GLN A 38 0.01 5.48 -25.65
C GLN A 38 -0.95 6.37 -24.85
N GLN A 39 -2.22 5.96 -24.75
CA GLN A 39 -3.20 6.56 -23.85
C GLN A 39 -2.77 6.43 -22.39
N ALA A 40 -2.10 5.35 -22.01
CA ALA A 40 -1.51 5.14 -20.70
C ALA A 40 -0.42 6.17 -20.35
N ILE A 41 0.44 6.48 -21.32
CA ILE A 41 1.53 7.45 -21.16
C ILE A 41 0.94 8.85 -21.00
N GLU A 42 -0.03 9.22 -21.85
CA GLU A 42 -0.71 10.52 -21.79
C GLU A 42 -1.57 10.67 -20.51
N ALA A 43 -2.27 9.60 -20.09
CA ALA A 43 -3.01 9.57 -18.83
C ALA A 43 -2.07 9.65 -17.63
N LYS A 44 -0.87 9.07 -17.67
CA LYS A 44 0.14 9.22 -16.62
C LYS A 44 0.66 10.66 -16.51
N GLU A 45 0.79 11.37 -17.62
CA GLU A 45 1.14 12.80 -17.64
C GLU A 45 -0.02 13.68 -17.12
N ALA A 46 -1.28 13.26 -17.33
CA ALA A 46 -2.47 13.99 -16.90
C ALA A 46 -2.95 13.66 -15.46
N ALA A 47 -2.62 12.48 -14.93
CA ALA A 47 -3.03 12.03 -13.60
C ALA A 47 -2.18 12.66 -12.48
N THR A 48 -2.33 13.96 -12.29
CA THR A 48 -1.72 14.73 -11.19
C THR A 48 -2.62 14.81 -9.95
N SER A 49 -3.52 13.84 -9.73
CA SER A 49 -4.38 13.84 -8.54
C SER A 49 -3.88 12.81 -7.53
N GLY A 50 -3.05 13.26 -6.59
CA GLY A 50 -2.62 12.45 -5.43
C GLY A 50 -1.14 12.54 -5.07
N THR A 51 -0.31 13.09 -5.96
CA THR A 51 1.11 13.33 -5.70
C THR A 51 1.36 14.78 -5.31
N GLN A 52 2.21 14.99 -4.31
CA GLN A 52 2.70 16.31 -3.90
C GLN A 52 4.21 16.37 -4.11
N ASN A 53 4.70 17.37 -4.84
CA ASN A 53 6.13 17.57 -5.03
C ASN A 53 6.70 18.41 -3.89
N PHE A 54 7.59 17.82 -3.10
CA PHE A 54 8.32 18.52 -2.04
C PHE A 54 9.82 18.44 -2.33
N GLY A 55 10.40 19.55 -2.80
CA GLY A 55 11.85 19.64 -3.04
C GLY A 55 12.36 18.71 -4.13
N GLY A 56 11.55 18.41 -5.15
CA GLY A 56 11.92 17.50 -6.24
C GLY A 56 11.68 16.01 -5.94
N ILE A 57 11.05 15.70 -4.80
CA ILE A 57 10.61 14.36 -4.44
C ILE A 57 9.09 14.34 -4.48
N ASP A 58 8.53 13.41 -5.23
CA ASP A 58 7.09 13.19 -5.28
C ASP A 58 6.68 12.28 -4.11
N PHE A 59 5.66 12.73 -3.38
CA PHE A 59 5.02 11.98 -2.31
C PHE A 59 3.59 11.61 -2.71
N GLY A 60 3.25 10.33 -2.61
CA GLY A 60 1.89 9.83 -2.64
C GLY A 60 1.23 9.88 -1.27
N ILE A 61 -0.02 9.40 -1.22
CA ILE A 61 -0.77 9.16 0.02
C ILE A 61 -1.01 7.65 0.15
N GLY A 62 -0.61 7.11 1.30
CA GLY A 62 -0.77 5.71 1.64
C GLY A 62 -1.56 5.51 2.92
N ILE A 63 -2.24 4.36 2.98
CA ILE A 63 -2.83 3.84 4.22
C ILE A 63 -1.87 2.81 4.78
N SER A 64 -1.43 3.04 6.01
CA SER A 64 -0.53 2.13 6.72
C SER A 64 -1.20 1.49 7.92
N MET A 65 -0.75 0.29 8.24
CA MET A 65 -1.02 -0.38 9.50
C MET A 65 0.33 -0.70 10.14
N THR A 66 0.47 -0.36 11.42
CA THR A 66 1.69 -0.67 12.16
C THR A 66 1.41 -1.56 13.35
N TYR A 67 2.34 -2.46 13.63
CA TYR A 67 2.36 -3.29 14.81
C TYR A 67 3.58 -2.93 15.67
N ASP A 68 3.35 -2.51 16.91
CA ASP A 68 4.41 -2.13 17.84
C ASP A 68 5.24 -3.36 18.26
N LEU A 69 6.56 -3.25 18.17
CA LEU A 69 7.51 -4.28 18.60
C LEU A 69 8.34 -3.83 19.81
N GLY A 70 8.08 -2.65 20.35
CA GLY A 70 8.83 -2.16 21.49
C GLY A 70 8.50 -2.90 22.78
N LYS A 71 9.30 -2.63 23.81
CA LYS A 71 9.24 -3.36 25.10
C LYS A 71 8.09 -2.92 25.99
N ASN A 72 7.46 -1.78 25.68
CA ASN A 72 6.38 -1.21 26.48
C ASN A 72 5.14 -1.12 25.61
N GLU A 73 3.98 -1.32 26.21
CA GLU A 73 2.74 -1.06 25.49
C GLU A 73 2.53 0.43 25.24
N ARG A 74 2.02 0.77 24.05
CA ARG A 74 1.56 2.13 23.77
C ARG A 74 0.23 2.34 24.50
N ILE A 75 0.25 3.18 25.53
CA ILE A 75 -0.92 3.42 26.38
C ILE A 75 -1.57 4.74 25.99
N ARG A 76 -2.84 4.68 25.61
CA ARG A 76 -3.66 5.88 25.41
C ARG A 76 -4.28 6.32 26.72
N GLU A 77 -4.84 5.37 27.47
CA GLU A 77 -5.59 5.63 28.70
C GLU A 77 -5.30 4.55 29.75
N ALA A 78 -5.11 5.00 30.98
CA ALA A 78 -4.96 4.15 32.16
C ALA A 78 -5.48 4.91 33.39
N THR A 79 -6.01 4.16 34.35
CA THR A 79 -6.59 4.71 35.59
C THR A 79 -6.18 3.87 36.80
N ILE A 80 -6.30 4.41 38.00
CA ILE A 80 -6.17 3.63 39.23
C ILE A 80 -7.57 3.30 39.74
N VAL A 81 -7.87 2.01 39.85
CA VAL A 81 -9.14 1.49 40.39
C VAL A 81 -8.80 0.59 41.56
N ASP A 82 -9.36 0.92 42.74
CA ASP A 82 -9.11 0.19 43.99
C ASP A 82 -7.62 0.03 44.34
N GLY A 83 -6.83 1.07 44.06
CA GLY A 83 -5.38 1.08 44.32
C GLY A 83 -4.57 0.21 43.36
N ILE A 84 -5.15 -0.21 42.23
CA ILE A 84 -4.46 -0.96 41.17
C ILE A 84 -4.50 -0.17 39.88
N VAL A 85 -3.36 -0.08 39.20
CA VAL A 85 -3.22 0.52 37.87
C VAL A 85 -3.92 -0.40 36.85
N ARG A 86 -4.83 0.17 36.07
CA ARG A 86 -5.56 -0.53 35.00
C ARG A 86 -5.40 0.23 33.70
N VAL A 87 -4.77 -0.40 32.72
CA VAL A 87 -4.78 0.08 31.34
C VAL A 87 -6.16 -0.16 30.76
N THR A 88 -6.85 0.93 30.39
CA THR A 88 -8.18 0.85 29.78
C THR A 88 -8.11 0.83 28.26
N HIS A 89 -7.08 1.45 27.67
CA HIS A 89 -6.90 1.51 26.22
C HIS A 89 -5.42 1.51 25.82
N ALA A 90 -5.00 0.44 25.15
CA ALA A 90 -3.69 0.30 24.52
C ALA A 90 -3.82 0.37 22.98
N GLU A 91 -2.80 0.92 22.31
CA GLU A 91 -2.77 1.12 20.85
C GLU A 91 -1.49 0.55 20.22
N ASN A 92 -1.25 -0.75 20.44
CA ASN A 92 -0.12 -1.47 19.85
C ASN A 92 -0.30 -1.74 18.34
N VAL A 93 -1.54 -1.69 17.85
CA VAL A 93 -1.85 -1.74 16.41
C VAL A 93 -2.55 -0.45 16.00
N ARG A 94 -2.05 0.23 14.97
CA ARG A 94 -2.60 1.51 14.53
C ARG A 94 -2.66 1.60 13.02
N ALA A 95 -3.82 2.03 12.50
CA ALA A 95 -3.96 2.45 11.11
C ALA A 95 -3.67 3.95 11.00
N ARG A 96 -2.90 4.37 9.99
CA ARG A 96 -2.47 5.77 9.79
C ARG A 96 -2.52 6.13 8.31
N VAL A 97 -2.83 7.39 8.02
CA VAL A 97 -2.53 8.01 6.73
C VAL A 97 -1.08 8.48 6.78
N VAL A 98 -0.30 8.13 5.76
CA VAL A 98 1.10 8.53 5.63
C VAL A 98 1.36 9.11 4.25
N LEU A 99 2.35 9.98 4.16
CA LEU A 99 2.95 10.37 2.90
C LEU A 99 4.02 9.35 2.55
N GLU A 100 3.98 8.76 1.36
CA GLU A 100 5.00 7.81 0.91
C GLU A 100 5.76 8.30 -0.32
N SER A 101 7.04 7.95 -0.39
CA SER A 101 7.82 8.08 -1.62
C SER A 101 8.58 6.76 -1.85
N HIS A 102 8.63 6.30 -3.09
CA HIS A 102 9.28 5.04 -3.47
C HIS A 102 10.08 5.21 -4.74
N TYR A 103 11.05 4.31 -4.91
CA TYR A 103 11.77 4.16 -6.17
C TYR A 103 11.63 2.72 -6.64
N PHE A 104 10.93 2.50 -7.75
CA PHE A 104 10.71 1.16 -8.26
C PHE A 104 11.74 0.77 -9.33
N PHE A 105 12.42 -0.35 -9.09
CA PHE A 105 13.09 -1.09 -10.14
C PHE A 105 12.06 -1.97 -10.86
N THR A 106 12.00 -1.88 -12.18
CA THR A 106 11.04 -2.64 -13.00
C THR A 106 11.75 -3.69 -13.86
N PRO A 107 12.18 -4.83 -13.28
CA PRO A 107 12.94 -5.84 -14.01
C PRO A 107 12.10 -6.47 -15.13
N THR A 108 12.78 -6.90 -16.20
CA THR A 108 12.15 -7.69 -17.25
C THR A 108 12.39 -9.16 -16.97
N LEU A 109 11.35 -9.93 -16.68
CA LEU A 109 11.45 -11.37 -16.52
C LEU A 109 11.25 -12.04 -17.89
N GLY A 110 12.29 -12.71 -18.39
CA GLY A 110 12.27 -13.50 -19.63
C GLY A 110 12.87 -12.80 -20.86
N ALA A 111 13.59 -13.56 -21.69
CA ALA A 111 14.23 -13.06 -22.92
C ALA A 111 13.20 -12.60 -23.96
N ALA A 112 12.10 -13.34 -24.14
CA ALA A 112 11.04 -13.02 -25.10
C ALA A 112 10.35 -11.67 -24.78
N ARG A 113 10.01 -11.41 -23.51
CA ARG A 113 9.44 -10.11 -23.09
C ARG A 113 10.45 -8.96 -23.22
N ARG A 114 11.75 -9.25 -23.18
CA ARG A 114 12.80 -8.24 -23.36
C ARG A 114 12.90 -7.82 -24.82
N GLU A 115 12.79 -8.78 -25.72
CA GLU A 115 12.79 -8.57 -27.18
C GLU A 115 11.51 -7.85 -27.63
N GLU A 116 10.33 -8.25 -27.14
CA GLU A 116 9.05 -7.56 -27.40
C GLU A 116 9.06 -6.10 -26.91
N ALA A 117 9.63 -5.84 -25.73
CA ALA A 117 9.75 -4.47 -25.22
C ALA A 117 10.76 -3.63 -26.02
N GLU A 118 11.81 -4.25 -26.56
CA GLU A 118 12.80 -3.57 -27.40
C GLU A 118 12.23 -3.22 -28.78
N SER A 119 11.44 -4.11 -29.38
CA SER A 119 10.78 -3.85 -30.66
C SER A 119 9.67 -2.80 -30.53
N TYR A 120 8.90 -2.84 -29.44
CA TYR A 120 7.84 -1.85 -29.17
C TYR A 120 8.39 -0.43 -29.01
N CYS A 121 9.51 -0.27 -28.31
CA CYS A 121 10.14 1.04 -28.05
C CYS A 121 11.24 1.41 -29.07
N ALA A 122 11.32 0.73 -30.22
CA ALA A 122 12.40 0.91 -31.18
C ALA A 122 12.42 2.32 -31.81
N ASP A 123 11.24 2.93 -31.97
CA ASP A 123 11.03 4.28 -32.51
C ASP A 123 11.61 5.39 -31.62
N VAL A 124 11.60 5.18 -30.30
CA VAL A 124 12.14 6.12 -29.31
C VAL A 124 13.55 5.78 -28.86
N LYS A 125 14.21 4.77 -29.45
CA LYS A 125 15.54 4.28 -29.04
C LYS A 125 16.65 5.33 -29.12
N HIS A 126 16.48 6.36 -29.96
CA HIS A 126 17.44 7.45 -30.13
C HIS A 126 17.45 8.45 -28.95
N ASP A 127 16.40 8.46 -28.12
CA ASP A 127 16.31 9.29 -26.92
C ASP A 127 16.38 8.37 -25.69
N PRO A 128 17.48 8.42 -24.91
CA PRO A 128 17.68 7.50 -23.79
C PRO A 128 16.64 7.67 -22.67
N ILE A 129 16.07 8.86 -22.48
CA ILE A 129 15.05 9.12 -21.46
C ILE A 129 13.71 8.54 -21.93
N LYS A 130 13.30 8.85 -23.17
CA LYS A 130 12.05 8.32 -23.73
C LYS A 130 12.08 6.80 -23.87
N TYR A 131 13.21 6.24 -24.29
CA TYR A 131 13.39 4.79 -24.38
C TYR A 131 13.27 4.11 -23.01
N ARG A 132 13.88 4.68 -21.96
CA ARG A 132 13.77 4.16 -20.59
C ARG A 132 12.34 4.24 -20.07
N ASN A 133 11.66 5.36 -20.31
CA ASN A 133 10.28 5.57 -19.87
C ASN A 133 9.31 4.61 -20.58
N CYS A 134 9.42 4.46 -21.91
CA CYS A 134 8.65 3.49 -22.69
C CYS A 134 8.90 2.06 -22.20
N ARG A 135 10.16 1.67 -21.98
CA ARG A 135 10.45 0.31 -21.48
C ARG A 135 9.94 0.05 -20.07
N SER A 136 9.85 1.08 -19.23
CA SER A 136 9.31 1.00 -17.88
C SER A 136 7.78 0.97 -17.86
N SER A 137 7.10 1.65 -18.80
CA SER A 137 5.63 1.61 -18.90
C SER A 137 5.11 0.22 -19.29
N LEU A 138 5.88 -0.55 -20.06
CA LEU A 138 5.58 -1.93 -20.41
C LEU A 138 5.74 -2.94 -19.26
N LYS A 139 6.10 -2.50 -18.06
CA LYS A 139 6.33 -3.40 -16.91
C LYS A 139 5.10 -3.45 -16.02
N ASP A 140 4.59 -4.66 -15.85
CA ASP A 140 3.38 -4.91 -15.04
C ASP A 140 3.67 -4.87 -13.53
N PHE A 141 4.96 -4.94 -13.12
CA PHE A 141 5.36 -4.82 -11.72
C PHE A 141 6.67 -4.07 -11.53
N GLY A 142 6.86 -3.53 -10.33
CA GLY A 142 8.10 -2.96 -9.84
C GLY A 142 8.33 -3.34 -8.38
N ILE A 143 9.59 -3.36 -7.96
CA ILE A 143 10.00 -3.56 -6.57
C ILE A 143 11.09 -2.56 -6.21
N GLY A 144 11.08 -2.03 -4.99
CA GLY A 144 12.16 -1.16 -4.56
C GLY A 144 11.95 -0.55 -3.18
N PRO A 145 12.89 0.32 -2.75
CA PRO A 145 12.78 0.96 -1.46
C PRO A 145 11.65 1.97 -1.42
N PHE A 146 11.07 2.14 -0.24
CA PHE A 146 10.17 3.25 0.05
C PHE A 146 10.49 3.89 1.40
N VAL A 147 10.07 5.14 1.54
CA VAL A 147 10.02 5.90 2.79
C VAL A 147 8.58 6.35 3.04
N ALA A 148 8.18 6.39 4.30
CA ALA A 148 6.87 6.85 4.72
C ALA A 148 7.03 7.87 5.85
N LEU A 149 6.25 8.93 5.82
CA LEU A 149 6.24 9.99 6.82
C LEU A 149 4.81 10.21 7.31
N GLN A 150 4.64 10.25 8.63
CA GLN A 150 3.39 10.68 9.22
C GLN A 150 3.54 12.11 9.75
N PRO A 151 2.84 13.09 9.17
CA PRO A 151 2.75 14.43 9.74
C PRO A 151 2.06 14.36 11.11
N GLY A 152 2.56 15.15 12.07
CA GLY A 152 1.94 15.27 13.38
C GLY A 152 0.97 16.44 13.48
N SER A 153 0.10 16.40 14.50
CA SER A 153 -0.77 17.54 14.86
C SER A 153 -0.03 18.57 15.70
N ASP A 154 0.79 18.11 16.64
CA ASP A 154 1.52 18.96 17.61
C ASP A 154 3.02 19.05 17.27
N LYS A 155 3.57 18.03 16.60
CA LYS A 155 4.95 17.97 16.11
C LYS A 155 4.97 17.95 14.60
N VAL A 156 6.08 18.41 14.00
CA VAL A 156 6.23 18.42 12.53
C VAL A 156 6.15 17.00 11.94
N ILE A 157 6.73 16.01 12.64
CA ILE A 157 6.73 14.59 12.23
C ILE A 157 6.45 13.75 13.47
N ASP A 158 5.38 12.95 13.41
CA ASP A 158 5.03 12.00 14.48
C ASP A 158 5.74 10.67 14.27
N ALA A 159 6.04 10.32 13.03
CA ALA A 159 6.71 9.07 12.74
C ALA A 159 7.33 8.97 11.34
N ILE A 160 8.29 8.06 11.23
CA ILE A 160 9.06 7.78 10.01
C ILE A 160 9.08 6.27 9.78
N GLY A 161 8.88 5.86 8.54
CA GLY A 161 8.96 4.47 8.10
C GLY A 161 9.87 4.31 6.89
N ALA A 162 10.46 3.13 6.75
CA ALA A 162 11.20 2.74 5.57
C ALA A 162 11.09 1.24 5.34
N GLY A 163 11.13 0.81 4.08
CA GLY A 163 11.03 -0.60 3.76
C GLY A 163 11.14 -0.89 2.28
N VAL A 164 10.61 -2.06 1.91
CA VAL A 164 10.52 -2.52 0.53
C VAL A 164 9.07 -2.53 0.10
N MET A 165 8.83 -2.04 -1.10
CA MET A 165 7.51 -1.98 -1.72
C MET A 165 7.51 -2.75 -3.02
N VAL A 166 6.37 -3.38 -3.32
CA VAL A 166 6.04 -3.98 -4.60
C VAL A 166 4.86 -3.22 -5.18
N GLY A 167 5.00 -2.70 -6.39
CA GLY A 167 3.95 -2.04 -7.15
C GLY A 167 3.47 -2.94 -8.29
N LEU A 168 2.16 -3.12 -8.41
CA LEU A 168 1.50 -3.85 -9.50
C LEU A 168 0.70 -2.85 -10.33
N ARG A 169 1.03 -2.69 -11.61
CA ARG A 169 0.26 -1.82 -12.51
C ARG A 169 -1.11 -2.45 -12.80
N ARG A 170 -2.14 -1.61 -12.85
CA ARG A 170 -3.53 -2.02 -13.12
C ARG A 170 -4.18 -1.08 -14.14
N GLY A 171 -5.23 -1.59 -14.79
CA GLY A 171 -5.96 -0.89 -15.85
C GLY A 171 -5.41 -1.18 -17.24
N THR A 172 -6.28 -1.09 -18.26
CA THR A 172 -5.89 -1.17 -19.68
C THR A 172 -5.00 0.01 -20.07
N ASP A 173 -5.18 1.12 -19.37
CA ASP A 173 -4.42 2.36 -19.46
C ASP A 173 -3.18 2.38 -18.57
N ARG A 174 -2.85 1.31 -17.81
CA ARG A 174 -1.61 1.14 -17.02
C ARG A 174 -1.14 2.37 -16.20
N ALA A 175 -2.05 3.32 -15.94
CA ALA A 175 -1.78 4.63 -15.34
C ALA A 175 -1.93 4.56 -13.81
N SER A 176 -2.64 3.54 -13.33
CA SER A 176 -2.79 3.25 -11.91
C SER A 176 -1.92 2.07 -11.48
N SER A 177 -1.51 2.07 -10.22
CA SER A 177 -0.90 0.91 -9.58
C SER A 177 -1.56 0.61 -8.25
N LEU A 178 -1.37 -0.62 -7.80
CA LEU A 178 -1.60 -1.02 -6.41
C LEU A 178 -0.23 -1.36 -5.82
N ASN A 179 0.13 -0.65 -4.76
CA ASN A 179 1.43 -0.81 -4.13
C ASN A 179 1.26 -1.40 -2.74
N PHE A 180 2.14 -2.35 -2.40
CA PHE A 180 2.20 -2.97 -1.09
C PHE A 180 3.61 -2.87 -0.53
N GLY A 181 3.73 -2.21 0.62
CA GLY A 181 4.99 -2.03 1.34
C GLY A 181 5.02 -2.84 2.63
N ILE A 182 6.18 -3.40 2.93
CA ILE A 182 6.52 -3.93 4.25
C ILE A 182 7.81 -3.27 4.71
N GLY A 183 7.84 -2.81 5.95
CA GLY A 183 8.99 -2.09 6.46
C GLY A 183 9.05 -2.05 7.97
N ILE A 184 9.96 -1.21 8.44
CA ILE A 184 10.06 -0.79 9.82
C ILE A 184 9.45 0.61 9.96
N PHE A 185 8.90 0.88 11.12
CA PHE A 185 8.35 2.18 11.48
C PHE A 185 8.93 2.63 12.81
N TYR A 186 9.11 3.93 12.98
CA TYR A 186 9.61 4.54 14.20
C TYR A 186 8.68 5.68 14.60
N ASP A 187 7.93 5.46 15.68
CA ASP A 187 7.07 6.47 16.29
C ASP A 187 7.90 7.23 17.33
N VAL A 188 8.07 8.53 17.14
CA VAL A 188 8.99 9.33 17.97
C VAL A 188 8.36 9.82 19.28
N ASP A 189 7.04 9.68 19.44
CA ASP A 189 6.29 10.24 20.57
C ASP A 189 5.24 9.29 21.14
N THR A 190 5.61 8.03 21.32
CA THR A 190 4.71 7.04 21.88
C THR A 190 4.54 7.25 23.38
N GLN A 191 3.28 7.37 23.82
CA GLN A 191 2.90 7.44 25.23
C GLN A 191 2.94 6.04 25.86
N ILE A 192 3.60 5.93 27.01
CA ILE A 192 3.73 4.71 27.81
C ILE A 192 3.52 5.03 29.29
N LEU A 193 3.31 3.99 30.12
CA LEU A 193 3.26 4.16 31.58
C LEU A 193 4.56 4.78 32.11
N GLY A 194 4.40 5.64 33.12
CA GLY A 194 5.48 6.26 33.85
C GLY A 194 6.34 5.23 34.59
N ASN A 195 7.53 5.66 35.02
CA ASN A 195 8.45 4.76 35.72
C ASN A 195 7.80 4.20 37.00
N GLY A 196 7.84 2.87 37.17
CA GLY A 196 7.28 2.17 38.32
C GLY A 196 5.78 1.88 38.23
N PHE A 197 5.11 2.37 37.19
CA PHE A 197 3.74 1.96 36.87
C PHE A 197 3.80 0.73 35.96
N GLU A 198 3.12 -0.32 36.39
CA GLU A 198 2.92 -1.55 35.63
C GLU A 198 1.42 -1.86 35.63
N ASP A 199 0.93 -2.44 34.53
CA ASP A 199 -0.48 -2.84 34.46
C ASP A 199 -0.78 -3.94 35.48
N ASP A 200 -1.97 -3.90 36.06
CA ASP A 200 -2.44 -4.81 37.11
C ASP A 200 -1.58 -4.81 38.39
N GLN A 201 -0.78 -3.77 38.63
CA GLN A 201 0.02 -3.61 39.85
C GLN A 201 -0.40 -2.38 40.67
N PRO A 202 -0.11 -2.34 41.99
CA PRO A 202 -0.25 -1.13 42.78
C PRO A 202 0.61 0.00 42.22
N PRO A 203 0.14 1.26 42.27
CA PRO A 203 0.96 2.40 41.87
C PRO A 203 2.19 2.52 42.78
N PRO A 204 3.31 3.06 42.27
CA PRO A 204 4.49 3.25 43.09
C PRO A 204 4.23 4.24 44.23
N GLY A 205 4.52 3.83 45.47
CA GLY A 205 4.32 4.66 46.64
C GLY A 205 2.85 4.89 46.98
N ASN A 206 2.44 6.16 47.10
CA ASN A 206 1.07 6.58 47.45
C ASN A 206 0.44 7.44 46.33
N GLU A 207 0.88 7.24 45.08
CA GLU A 207 0.35 7.99 43.95
C GLU A 207 -1.13 7.62 43.68
N VAL A 208 -1.96 8.64 43.46
CA VAL A 208 -3.41 8.50 43.19
C VAL A 208 -3.78 8.78 41.74
N GLU A 209 -2.79 9.19 40.92
CA GLU A 209 -2.95 9.45 39.50
C GLU A 209 -1.90 8.66 38.70
N VAL A 210 -2.29 8.18 37.51
CA VAL A 210 -1.35 7.50 36.61
C VAL A 210 -0.48 8.52 35.91
N ARG A 211 0.84 8.39 36.06
CA ARG A 211 1.79 9.18 35.27
C ARG A 211 2.10 8.48 33.95
N PHE A 212 2.23 9.28 32.90
CA PHE A 212 2.68 8.84 31.59
C PHE A 212 4.04 9.44 31.26
N ARG A 213 4.77 8.78 30.37
CA ARG A 213 5.98 9.33 29.74
C ARG A 213 5.93 9.09 28.23
N ARG A 214 6.68 9.89 27.49
CA ARG A 214 6.82 9.77 26.03
C ARG A 214 8.18 9.16 25.72
N GLN A 215 8.19 8.15 24.85
CA GLN A 215 9.41 7.54 24.36
C GLN A 215 9.21 7.08 22.92
N SER A 216 10.29 7.01 22.16
CA SER A 216 10.24 6.45 20.82
C SER A 216 10.10 4.92 20.85
N GLN A 217 9.28 4.37 19.96
CA GLN A 217 9.09 2.93 19.78
C GLN A 217 9.14 2.53 18.30
N SER A 218 9.70 1.35 18.04
CA SER A 218 9.80 0.77 16.70
C SER A 218 8.73 -0.29 16.47
N GLY A 219 8.21 -0.37 15.25
CA GLY A 219 7.23 -1.37 14.86
C GLY A 219 7.42 -1.88 13.44
N ILE A 220 6.62 -2.88 13.08
CA ILE A 220 6.47 -3.34 11.71
C ILE A 220 5.49 -2.41 11.00
N LEU A 221 5.79 -2.05 9.76
CA LEU A 221 4.95 -1.27 8.87
C LEU A 221 4.39 -2.16 7.77
N PHE A 222 3.08 -2.11 7.58
CA PHE A 222 2.40 -2.53 6.36
C PHE A 222 1.82 -1.29 5.70
N LEU A 223 2.04 -1.12 4.40
CA LEU A 223 1.63 0.06 3.66
C LEU A 223 0.89 -0.36 2.38
N SER A 224 -0.20 0.31 2.08
CA SER A 224 -0.93 0.19 0.81
C SER A 224 -1.12 1.57 0.20
N SER A 225 -0.82 1.73 -1.09
CA SER A 225 -1.04 2.99 -1.83
C SER A 225 -1.43 2.77 -3.29
N PHE A 226 -1.87 3.85 -3.94
CA PHE A 226 -2.49 3.82 -5.27
C PHE A 226 -1.86 4.83 -6.24
N SER A 227 -0.54 4.82 -6.41
CA SER A 227 0.13 5.61 -7.47
C SER A 227 1.58 5.15 -7.71
N PHE A 228 2.04 5.13 -8.96
CA PHE A 228 3.40 4.69 -9.34
C PHE A 228 4.31 5.80 -9.82
#